data_AF-A0A7C9D0N3-F1
#
_entry.id   AF-A0A7C9D0N3-F1
#
_cell.length_a   1.000
_cell.length_b   1.000
_cell.length_c   1.000
_cell.angle_alpha   90.00
_cell.angle_beta   90.00
_cell.angle_gamma   90.00
#
_symmetry.space_group_name_H-M   'P 1'
#
loop_
_entity.id
_entity.type
_entity.pdbx_description
1 polymer ?
#
loop_
_entity_poly.entity_id
_entity_poly.type
_entity_poly.pdbx_seq_one_letter_code
_entity_poly.pdbx_strand_id
1 'polypeptide(L)'
;MSVWVRDPKRRRLIRIEPEPKPELQFKPQLKMAQERPLNDIFYPPRTTLPSCFNLPDLGPNVTFELRPHYTQMLPKFTGLEDAYLFLREFEEVCSMMHFPNIPV
;
A
#
# COMPACT_ATOMS: atom_id res chain seq x y z
N MET A 1 -32.84 -1.33 -23.20
CA MET A 1 -33.99 -2.05 -23.80
C MET A 1 -35.26 -1.39 -23.27
N SER A 2 -36.06 -0.76 -24.14
CA SER A 2 -37.34 -0.17 -23.74
C SER A 2 -38.39 -1.26 -23.48
N VAL A 3 -39.15 -1.13 -22.37
CA VAL A 3 -40.18 -2.09 -21.95
C VAL A 3 -41.56 -1.48 -22.19
N TRP A 4 -42.46 -2.26 -22.78
CA TRP A 4 -43.85 -1.85 -23.02
C TRP A 4 -44.76 -2.43 -21.94
N VAL A 5 -45.53 -1.59 -21.26
CA VAL A 5 -46.43 -2.01 -20.17
C VAL A 5 -47.86 -1.55 -20.48
N ARG A 6 -48.86 -2.37 -20.14
CA ARG A 6 -50.28 -1.99 -20.28
C ARG A 6 -50.72 -1.15 -19.09
N ASP A 7 -51.23 0.06 -19.35
CA ASP A 7 -51.82 0.91 -18.32
C ASP A 7 -53.16 0.31 -17.83
N PRO A 8 -53.31 0.01 -16.53
CA PRO A 8 -54.51 -0.61 -15.98
C PRO A 8 -55.76 0.29 -16.04
N LYS A 9 -55.62 1.61 -16.14
CA LYS A 9 -56.77 2.54 -16.21
C LYS A 9 -57.20 2.85 -17.63
N ARG A 10 -56.24 2.94 -18.55
CA ARG A 10 -56.49 3.42 -19.93
C ARG A 10 -56.41 2.31 -20.99
N ARG A 11 -56.06 1.07 -20.59
CA ARG A 11 -55.89 -0.12 -21.45
C ARG A 11 -54.99 0.10 -22.68
N ARG A 12 -54.17 1.14 -22.69
CA ARG A 12 -53.19 1.42 -23.74
C ARG A 12 -51.82 0.94 -23.32
N LEU A 13 -51.01 0.51 -24.29
CA LEU A 13 -49.60 0.22 -24.08
C LEU A 13 -48.85 1.54 -23.97
N ILE A 14 -48.13 1.72 -22.86
CA ILE A 14 -47.23 2.84 -22.63
C ILE A 14 -45.79 2.35 -22.77
N ARG A 15 -44.96 3.17 -23.43
CA ARG A 15 -43.52 2.94 -23.50
C ARG A 15 -42.91 3.49 -22.22
N ILE A 16 -42.28 2.64 -21.43
CA ILE A 16 -41.49 3.07 -20.28
C ILE A 16 -40.04 3.15 -20.76
N GLU A 17 -39.53 4.37 -20.90
CA GLU A 17 -38.10 4.56 -21.01
C GLU A 17 -37.48 4.33 -19.62
N PRO A 18 -36.42 3.51 -19.51
CA PRO A 18 -35.73 3.39 -18.24
C PRO A 18 -35.18 4.76 -17.86
N GLU A 19 -35.53 5.21 -16.65
CA GLU A 19 -34.98 6.42 -16.03
C GLU A 19 -33.46 6.48 -16.25
N PRO A 20 -32.89 7.64 -16.62
CA PRO A 20 -31.45 7.78 -16.73
C PRO A 20 -30.85 7.42 -15.37
N LYS A 21 -29.98 6.40 -15.34
CA LYS A 21 -29.17 6.09 -14.16
C LYS A 21 -28.51 7.41 -13.72
N PRO A 22 -28.49 7.74 -12.41
CA PRO A 22 -27.85 8.96 -11.97
C PRO A 22 -26.42 8.94 -12.47
N GLU A 23 -26.14 9.80 -13.44
CA GLU A 23 -24.80 10.07 -13.89
C GLU A 23 -24.03 10.54 -12.66
N LEU A 24 -23.11 9.72 -12.20
CA LEU A 24 -22.17 10.12 -11.18
C LEU A 24 -21.42 11.32 -11.77
N GLN A 25 -21.84 12.54 -11.42
CA GLN A 25 -21.17 13.76 -11.82
C GLN A 25 -19.74 13.69 -11.29
N PHE A 26 -18.83 13.17 -12.11
CA PHE A 26 -17.41 13.43 -11.97
C PHE A 26 -17.22 14.90 -12.34
N LYS A 27 -17.55 15.80 -11.41
CA LYS A 27 -16.99 17.14 -11.45
C LYS A 27 -15.47 16.92 -11.41
N PRO A 28 -14.71 17.30 -12.44
CA PRO A 28 -13.29 17.47 -12.23
C PRO A 28 -13.20 18.63 -11.24
N GLN A 29 -13.04 18.31 -9.95
CA GLN A 29 -12.53 19.29 -9.02
C GLN A 29 -11.12 19.59 -9.51
N LEU A 30 -11.01 20.57 -10.39
CA LEU A 30 -9.77 21.31 -10.56
C LEU A 30 -9.58 22.04 -9.23
N LYS A 31 -9.13 21.31 -8.21
CA LYS A 31 -8.62 21.92 -7.00
C LYS A 31 -7.47 22.78 -7.50
N MET A 32 -7.66 24.10 -7.51
CA MET A 32 -6.59 25.05 -7.78
C MET A 32 -5.37 24.53 -7.03
N ALA A 33 -4.30 24.23 -7.76
CA ALA A 33 -3.10 23.69 -7.17
C ALA A 33 -2.67 24.68 -6.10
N GLN A 34 -2.87 24.30 -4.83
CA GLN A 34 -2.44 25.10 -3.70
C GLN A 34 -0.97 25.42 -3.94
N GLU A 35 -0.61 26.70 -3.99
CA GLU A 35 0.76 27.15 -4.19
C GLU A 35 1.59 26.59 -3.03
N ARG A 36 2.26 25.46 -3.28
CA ARG A 36 3.17 24.84 -2.31
C ARG A 36 4.56 25.41 -2.59
N PRO A 37 5.28 25.89 -1.58
CA PRO A 37 6.66 26.30 -1.77
C PRO A 37 7.46 25.11 -2.33
N LEU A 38 8.41 25.37 -3.22
CA LEU A 38 9.26 24.32 -3.81
C LEU A 38 9.86 23.41 -2.73
N ASN A 39 10.20 23.99 -1.58
CA ASN A 39 10.72 23.25 -0.44
C ASN A 39 9.75 22.15 0.06
N ASP A 40 8.44 22.39 0.08
CA ASP A 40 7.44 21.39 0.47
C ASP A 40 7.21 20.31 -0.60
N ILE A 41 7.54 20.63 -1.86
CA ILE A 41 7.48 19.67 -2.98
C ILE A 41 8.70 18.75 -2.93
N PHE A 42 9.88 19.29 -2.65
CA PHE A 42 11.13 18.52 -2.54
C PHE A 42 11.28 17.82 -1.18
N TYR A 43 10.69 18.38 -0.12
CA TYR A 43 10.74 17.87 1.25
C TYR A 43 9.34 17.85 1.85
N PRO A 44 8.45 16.97 1.34
CA PRO A 44 7.14 16.83 1.94
C PRO A 44 7.30 16.47 3.43
N PRO A 45 6.54 17.11 4.34
CA PRO A 45 6.58 16.78 5.74
C PRO A 45 6.35 15.28 5.88
N ARG A 46 7.36 14.58 6.40
CA ARG A 46 7.30 13.14 6.63
C ARG A 46 6.33 12.91 7.78
N THR A 47 5.04 12.84 7.48
CA THR A 47 4.02 12.28 8.38
C THR A 47 4.12 10.76 8.44
N THR A 48 5.31 10.21 8.14
CA THR A 48 5.57 8.79 8.23
C THR A 48 5.39 8.41 9.68
N LEU A 49 4.50 7.44 9.92
CA LEU A 49 4.43 6.72 11.18
C LEU A 49 5.88 6.42 11.62
N PRO A 50 6.24 6.63 12.90
CA PRO A 50 7.56 6.26 13.38
C PRO A 50 7.86 4.83 12.93
N SER A 51 9.10 4.61 12.49
CA SER A 51 9.59 3.31 12.05
C SER A 51 9.13 2.22 13.03
N CYS A 52 8.42 1.20 12.54
CA CYS A 52 8.08 0.03 13.35
C CYS A 52 9.29 -0.88 13.62
N PHE A 53 10.46 -0.54 13.07
CA PHE A 53 11.72 -1.21 13.41
C PHE A 53 12.16 -0.77 14.80
N ASN A 54 11.95 -1.63 15.79
CA ASN A 54 12.61 -1.53 17.07
C ASN A 54 14.04 -2.04 16.89
N LEU A 55 15.02 -1.15 17.03
CA LEU A 55 16.40 -1.60 17.16
C LEU A 55 16.56 -2.24 18.54
N PRO A 56 17.32 -3.34 18.66
CA PRO A 56 17.64 -3.92 19.96
C PRO A 56 18.38 -2.88 20.81
N ASP A 57 18.14 -2.90 22.12
CA ASP A 57 18.85 -2.07 23.08
C ASP A 57 20.31 -2.56 23.18
N LEU A 58 21.15 -2.01 22.30
CA LEU A 58 22.57 -2.27 22.25
C LEU A 58 23.23 -1.45 23.35
N GLY A 59 24.02 -2.11 24.21
CA GLY A 59 24.76 -1.41 25.26
C GLY A 59 25.64 -0.27 24.70
N PRO A 60 26.04 0.73 25.51
CA PRO A 60 26.63 1.99 25.05
C PRO A 60 27.95 1.86 24.26
N ASN A 61 28.53 0.66 24.14
CA ASN A 61 29.76 0.37 23.39
C ASN A 61 29.58 -0.80 22.39
N VAL A 62 28.36 -1.21 22.08
CA VAL A 62 28.09 -2.30 21.14
C VAL A 62 27.72 -1.72 19.77
N THR A 63 28.68 -1.70 18.86
CA THR A 63 28.42 -1.36 17.46
C THR A 63 27.89 -2.60 16.74
N PHE A 64 26.65 -2.55 16.25
CA PHE A 64 26.13 -3.57 15.36
C PHE A 64 26.66 -3.34 13.94
N GLU A 65 27.49 -4.25 13.45
CA GLU A 65 27.98 -4.22 12.07
C GLU A 65 27.55 -5.51 11.34
N LEU A 66 26.71 -5.33 10.31
CA LEU A 66 26.38 -6.42 9.39
C LEU A 66 27.52 -6.59 8.39
N ARG A 67 28.41 -7.54 8.66
CA ARG A 67 29.55 -7.83 7.78
C ARG A 67 29.07 -8.23 6.37
N PRO A 68 29.76 -7.83 5.28
CA PRO A 68 29.30 -8.04 3.90
C PRO A 68 29.01 -9.50 3.49
N HIS A 69 29.64 -10.48 4.16
CA HIS A 69 29.35 -11.89 3.89
C HIS A 69 27.92 -12.29 4.30
N TYR A 70 27.34 -11.64 5.31
CA TYR A 70 25.94 -11.89 5.67
C TYR A 70 24.99 -11.41 4.57
N THR A 71 25.31 -10.31 3.89
CA THR A 71 24.50 -9.81 2.77
C THR A 71 24.41 -10.81 1.61
N GLN A 72 25.47 -11.60 1.39
CA GLN A 72 25.47 -12.63 0.36
C GLN A 72 24.63 -13.86 0.72
N MET A 73 24.40 -14.10 2.02
CA MET A 73 23.57 -15.20 2.51
C MET A 73 22.08 -14.84 2.53
N LEU A 74 21.71 -13.56 2.50
CA LEU A 74 20.31 -13.15 2.51
C LEU A 74 19.61 -13.58 1.21
N PRO A 75 18.42 -14.22 1.31
CA PRO A 75 17.58 -14.49 0.16
C PRO A 75 17.30 -13.21 -0.62
N LYS A 76 17.26 -13.32 -1.94
CA LYS A 76 16.96 -12.19 -2.83
C LYS A 76 15.53 -12.31 -3.31
N PHE A 77 14.69 -11.36 -2.89
CA PHE A 77 13.32 -11.31 -3.36
C PHE A 77 13.28 -10.89 -4.83
N THR A 78 12.84 -11.79 -5.71
CA THR A 78 12.75 -11.52 -7.14
C THR A 78 11.41 -10.91 -7.56
N GLY A 79 10.43 -10.87 -6.65
CA GLY A 79 9.06 -10.42 -6.93
C GLY A 79 8.18 -11.46 -7.63
N LEU A 80 8.75 -12.62 -7.99
CA LEU A 80 8.03 -13.76 -8.57
C LEU A 80 7.62 -14.80 -7.52
N GLU A 81 8.26 -14.78 -6.35
CA GLU A 81 7.98 -15.65 -5.22
C GLU A 81 6.76 -15.16 -4.41
N ASP A 82 6.14 -16.07 -3.66
CA ASP A 82 5.15 -15.70 -2.66
C ASP A 82 5.82 -14.94 -1.51
N ALA A 83 5.31 -13.74 -1.22
CA ALA A 83 5.90 -12.84 -0.23
C ALA A 83 5.90 -13.43 1.20
N TYR A 84 4.90 -14.22 1.58
CA TYR A 84 4.83 -14.81 2.92
C TYR A 84 5.77 -16.01 3.06
N LEU A 85 5.93 -16.80 2.01
CA LEU A 85 6.94 -17.86 1.97
C LEU A 85 8.35 -17.26 2.02
N PHE A 86 8.61 -16.23 1.21
CA PHE A 86 9.89 -15.53 1.24
C PHE A 86 10.22 -14.97 2.62
N LEU A 87 9.25 -14.34 3.30
CA LEU A 87 9.47 -13.81 4.65
C LEU A 87 9.83 -14.89 5.66
N ARG A 88 9.24 -16.09 5.58
CA ARG A 88 9.58 -17.22 6.45
C ARG A 88 10.99 -17.73 6.21
N GLU A 89 11.37 -17.93 4.95
CA GLU A 89 12.72 -18.37 4.59
C GLU A 89 13.77 -17.33 4.99
N PHE A 90 13.45 -16.05 4.79
CA PHE A 90 14.28 -14.94 5.23
C PHE A 90 14.49 -14.96 6.75
N GLU A 91 13.41 -15.15 7.53
CA GLU A 91 13.46 -15.23 8.99
C GLU A 91 14.29 -16.42 9.48
N GLU A 92 14.17 -17.58 8.83
CA GLU A 92 15.00 -18.76 9.12
C GLU A 92 16.49 -18.46 8.88
N VAL A 93 16.83 -17.85 7.74
CA VAL A 93 18.21 -17.47 7.42
C VAL A 93 18.75 -16.45 8.43
N CYS A 94 17.95 -15.45 8.81
CA CYS A 94 18.32 -14.49 9.84
C CYS A 94 18.54 -15.14 11.20
N SER A 95 17.74 -16.14 11.57
CA SER A 95 17.86 -16.87 12.84
C SER A 95 19.17 -17.67 12.94
N MET A 96 19.74 -18.07 11.81
CA MET A 96 21.05 -18.73 11.75
C MET A 96 22.22 -17.75 11.87
N MET A 97 21.99 -16.44 11.76
CA MET A 97 23.04 -15.44 11.88
C MET A 97 23.36 -15.17 13.35
N HIS A 98 24.45 -15.75 13.84
CA HIS A 98 24.93 -15.47 15.19
C HIS A 98 25.83 -14.22 15.21
N PHE A 99 25.42 -13.21 15.98
CA PHE A 99 26.21 -12.00 16.23
C PHE A 99 26.81 -12.07 17.63
N PRO A 100 28.14 -12.20 17.77
CA PRO A 100 28.78 -12.49 19.06
C PRO A 100 28.58 -11.41 20.13
N ASN A 101 28.18 -10.19 19.74
CA ASN A 101 28.03 -9.05 20.63
C ASN A 101 26.57 -8.64 20.87
N ILE A 102 25.59 -9.41 20.38
CA ILE A 102 24.17 -9.10 20.56
C ILE A 102 23.55 -10.20 21.41
N PRO A 103 22.99 -9.89 22.60
CA PRO A 103 22.21 -10.86 23.35
C PRO A 103 20.95 -11.23 22.57
N VAL A 104 20.68 -12.54 22.47
CA VAL A 104 19.46 -13.11 21.87
C VAL A 104 18.31 -13.09 22.87
#